data_AF-A0A0C1Y9W6-F1
#
_entry.id   AF-A0A0C1Y9W6-F1
#
_cell.length_a   1.000
_cell.length_b   1.000
_cell.length_c   1.000
_cell.angle_alpha   90.00
_cell.angle_beta   90.00
_cell.angle_gamma   90.00
#
_symmetry.space_group_name_H-M   'P 1'
#
loop_
_entity.id
_entity.type
_entity.pdbx_description
1 polymer ?
#
loop_
_entity_poly.entity_id
_entity_poly.type
_entity_poly.pdbx_seq_one_letter_code
_entity_poly.pdbx_strand_id
1 'polypeptide(L)'
;MSTQPEHSADPTVRVRPIPHTIDAVAGALTGAKRMAFYAEIGQAEEGEAINAVLRAWWMEAMFDSRPGRQQRLAETDARRGLVSVPNLVDGEE
;
A
#
# COMPACT_ATOMS: atom_id res chain seq x y z
N MET A 1 -15.32 34.84 4.19
CA MET A 1 -15.43 33.65 5.05
C MET A 1 -15.36 32.43 4.13
N SER A 2 -14.17 31.86 3.91
CA SER A 2 -14.00 30.67 3.05
C SER A 2 -13.97 29.43 3.95
N THR A 3 -14.97 28.56 3.79
CA THR A 3 -15.02 27.25 4.45
C THR A 3 -14.10 26.29 3.69
N GLN A 4 -12.99 25.93 4.31
CA GLN A 4 -12.10 24.88 3.81
C GLN A 4 -12.90 23.56 3.84
N PRO A 5 -12.88 22.74 2.77
CA PRO A 5 -13.54 21.45 2.79
C PRO A 5 -12.84 20.58 3.83
N GLU A 6 -13.53 20.33 4.93
CA GLU A 6 -13.08 19.45 5.99
C GLU A 6 -13.12 18.03 5.42
N HIS A 7 -11.98 17.58 4.88
CA HIS A 7 -11.73 16.17 4.67
C HIS A 7 -11.83 15.49 6.04
N SER A 8 -13.04 15.07 6.41
CA SER A 8 -13.26 14.06 7.43
C SER A 8 -12.64 12.77 6.91
N ALA A 9 -11.32 12.66 7.04
CA ALA A 9 -10.64 11.38 7.04
C ALA A 9 -11.20 10.64 8.24
N ASP A 10 -12.16 9.74 7.97
CA ASP A 10 -12.74 8.87 8.97
C ASP A 10 -11.61 8.24 9.83
N PRO A 11 -11.55 8.54 11.13
CA PRO A 11 -10.46 8.11 12.01
C PRO A 11 -10.50 6.61 12.31
N THR A 12 -11.45 5.84 11.75
CA THR A 12 -11.58 4.40 12.01
C THR A 12 -10.77 3.54 11.04
N VAL A 13 -10.32 4.07 9.89
CA VAL A 13 -9.39 3.35 8.99
C VAL A 13 -7.93 3.65 9.35
N ARG A 14 -7.58 3.52 10.63
CA ARG A 14 -6.16 3.49 11.04
C ARG A 14 -5.61 2.11 10.75
N VAL A 15 -4.92 1.97 9.62
CA VAL A 15 -4.07 0.80 9.36
C VAL A 15 -3.08 0.68 10.52
N ARG A 16 -3.17 -0.41 11.28
CA ARG A 16 -2.21 -0.68 12.35
C ARG A 16 -0.84 -0.88 11.69
N PRO A 17 0.20 -0.13 12.10
CA PRO A 17 1.51 -0.24 11.48
C PRO A 17 2.04 -1.66 11.69
N ILE A 18 2.42 -2.32 10.59
CA ILE A 18 3.06 -3.63 10.62
C ILE A 18 4.50 -3.44 11.09
N PRO A 19 4.99 -4.13 12.13
CA PRO A 19 6.40 -4.10 12.49
C PRO A 19 7.29 -4.58 11.33
N HIS A 20 8.48 -3.99 11.16
CA HIS A 20 9.39 -4.35 10.07
C HIS A 20 10.25 -5.56 10.44
N THR A 21 9.60 -6.69 10.74
CA THR A 21 10.23 -7.97 11.05
C THR A 21 9.72 -9.05 10.11
N ILE A 22 10.53 -10.08 9.86
CA ILE A 22 10.18 -11.19 8.95
C ILE A 22 8.83 -11.81 9.35
N ASP A 23 8.63 -12.11 10.64
CA ASP A 23 7.41 -12.74 11.13
C ASP A 23 6.18 -11.83 11.02
N ALA A 24 6.31 -10.55 11.36
CA ALA A 24 5.21 -9.59 11.27
C ALA A 24 4.77 -9.35 9.82
N VAL A 25 5.72 -9.24 8.89
CA VAL A 25 5.43 -9.11 7.47
C VAL A 25 4.77 -10.38 6.93
N ALA A 26 5.32 -11.56 7.24
CA ALA A 26 4.73 -12.85 6.84
C ALA A 26 3.29 -13.01 7.35
N GLY A 27 3.04 -12.66 8.61
CA GLY A 27 1.72 -12.74 9.25
C GLY A 27 0.67 -11.86 8.59
N ALA A 28 1.08 -10.71 8.03
CA ALA A 28 0.20 -9.78 7.33
C ALA A 28 -0.11 -10.20 5.87
N LEU A 29 0.68 -11.09 5.28
CA LEU A 29 0.50 -11.55 3.90
C LEU A 29 -0.49 -12.73 3.81
N THR A 30 -1.18 -12.82 2.67
CA THR A 30 -2.00 -13.99 2.29
C THR A 30 -1.12 -15.22 2.06
N GLY A 31 -1.69 -16.43 2.11
CA GLY A 31 -0.91 -17.68 2.04
C GLY A 31 0.04 -17.78 0.84
N ALA A 32 -0.42 -17.41 -0.36
CA ALA A 32 0.43 -17.43 -1.56
C ALA A 32 1.56 -16.39 -1.49
N LYS A 33 1.25 -15.15 -1.09
CA LYS A 33 2.24 -14.08 -0.93
C LYS A 33 3.26 -14.39 0.17
N ARG A 34 2.80 -15.00 1.26
CA ARG A 34 3.67 -15.45 2.36
C ARG A 34 4.70 -16.48 1.90
N MET A 35 4.31 -17.42 1.04
CA MET A 35 5.24 -18.41 0.49
C MET A 35 6.26 -17.78 -0.46
N ALA A 36 5.83 -16.85 -1.32
CA ALA A 36 6.73 -16.09 -2.17
C ALA A 36 7.73 -15.25 -1.36
N PHE A 37 7.25 -14.58 -0.30
CA PHE A 37 8.10 -13.82 0.62
C PHE A 37 9.18 -14.69 1.26
N TYR A 38 8.83 -15.86 1.81
CA TYR A 38 9.83 -16.76 2.39
C TYR A 38 10.81 -17.30 1.36
N ALA A 39 10.35 -17.58 0.14
CA ALA A 39 11.24 -18.01 -0.94
C ALA A 39 12.27 -16.93 -1.30
N GLU A 40 11.84 -15.67 -1.46
CA GLU A 40 12.74 -14.56 -1.77
C GLU A 40 13.72 -14.26 -0.63
N ILE A 41 13.26 -14.28 0.62
CA ILE A 41 14.15 -14.12 1.79
C ILE A 41 15.18 -15.25 1.84
N GLY A 42 14.77 -16.50 1.55
CA GLY A 42 15.68 -17.65 1.53
C GLY A 42 16.65 -17.68 0.34
N GLN A 43 16.44 -16.85 -0.69
CA GLN A 43 17.35 -16.70 -1.83
C GLN A 43 18.23 -15.45 -1.73
N ALA A 44 17.87 -14.49 -0.88
CA ALA A 44 18.64 -13.27 -0.69
C ALA A 44 19.94 -13.54 0.07
N GLU A 45 21.02 -12.91 -0.37
CA GLU A 45 22.29 -12.92 0.37
C GLU A 45 22.15 -12.20 1.73
N GLU A 46 22.94 -12.65 2.71
CA GLU A 46 22.95 -12.04 4.03
C GLU A 46 23.34 -10.55 3.98
N GLY A 47 22.69 -9.74 4.81
CA GLY A 47 22.93 -8.30 4.88
C GLY A 47 21.89 -7.49 4.11
N GLU A 48 22.35 -6.62 3.21
CA GLU A 48 21.47 -5.61 2.61
C GLU A 48 20.42 -6.21 1.66
N ALA A 49 20.71 -7.34 1.02
CA ALA A 49 19.74 -7.99 0.13
C ALA A 49 18.50 -8.47 0.92
N ILE A 50 18.67 -9.06 2.10
CA ILE A 50 17.56 -9.41 2.99
C ILE A 50 16.77 -8.16 3.41
N ASN A 51 17.45 -7.06 3.75
CA ASN A 51 16.78 -5.80 4.12
C ASN A 51 15.94 -5.23 2.97
N ALA A 52 16.46 -5.29 1.75
CA ALA A 52 15.76 -4.83 0.54
C ALA A 52 14.49 -5.65 0.27
N VAL A 53 14.58 -6.98 0.34
CA VAL A 53 13.43 -7.89 0.21
C VAL A 53 12.42 -7.60 1.32
N LEU A 54 12.85 -7.55 2.57
CA LEU A 54 11.97 -7.27 3.72
C LEU A 54 11.25 -5.92 3.57
N ARG A 55 11.93 -4.89 3.07
CA ARG A 55 11.33 -3.56 2.82
C ARG A 55 10.30 -3.59 1.69
N ALA A 56 10.60 -4.25 0.58
CA ALA A 56 9.65 -4.40 -0.53
C ALA A 56 8.36 -5.08 -0.08
N TRP A 57 8.49 -6.21 0.62
CA TRP A 57 7.35 -6.98 1.11
C TRP A 57 6.59 -6.29 2.25
N TRP A 58 7.26 -5.50 3.08
CA TRP A 58 6.60 -4.68 4.08
C TRP A 58 5.68 -3.62 3.46
N MET A 59 6.13 -2.97 2.38
CA MET A 59 5.27 -2.04 1.64
C MET A 59 4.07 -2.77 1.05
N GLU A 60 4.27 -3.93 0.42
CA GLU A 60 3.19 -4.75 -0.13
C GLU A 60 2.17 -5.15 0.95
N ALA A 61 2.63 -5.58 2.12
CA ALA A 61 1.77 -5.94 3.25
C ALA A 61 0.98 -4.74 3.78
N MET A 62 1.62 -3.56 3.87
CA MET A 62 0.95 -2.30 4.22
C MET A 62 -0.11 -1.92 3.16
N PHE A 63 0.15 -2.15 1.87
CA PHE A 63 -0.82 -1.93 0.80
C PHE A 63 -2.02 -2.89 0.86
N ASP A 64 -1.78 -4.17 1.13
CA ASP A 64 -2.83 -5.18 1.27
C ASP A 64 -3.72 -4.94 2.49
N SER A 65 -3.17 -4.38 3.57
CA SER A 65 -3.93 -4.08 4.80
C SER A 65 -4.96 -2.94 4.67
N ARG A 66 -4.98 -2.21 3.54
CA ARG A 66 -5.93 -1.11 3.28
C ARG A 66 -7.29 -1.66 2.85
N PRO A 67 -8.36 -1.51 3.66
CA PRO A 67 -9.71 -1.94 3.27
C PRO A 67 -10.18 -1.16 2.03
N GLY A 68 -10.92 -1.83 1.13
CA GLY A 68 -11.46 -1.23 -0.10
C GLY A 68 -10.50 -1.17 -1.30
N ARG A 69 -9.26 -1.67 -1.19
CA ARG A 69 -8.30 -1.69 -2.32
C ARG A 69 -8.76 -2.55 -3.49
N GLN A 70 -9.19 -3.79 -3.22
CA GLN A 70 -9.65 -4.68 -4.31
C GLN A 70 -10.86 -4.10 -5.02
N GLN A 71 -11.76 -3.46 -4.27
CA GLN A 71 -12.92 -2.76 -4.83
C GLN A 71 -12.48 -1.57 -5.70
N ARG A 72 -11.57 -0.71 -5.22
CA ARG A 72 -11.05 0.43 -6.01
C ARG A 72 -10.24 0.00 -7.24
N LEU A 73 -9.46 -1.07 -7.15
CA LEU A 73 -8.75 -1.62 -8.30
C LEU A 73 -9.73 -2.19 -9.34
N ALA A 74 -10.74 -2.94 -8.90
CA ALA A 74 -11.80 -3.43 -9.78
C ALA A 74 -12.61 -2.28 -10.40
N GLU A 75 -12.88 -1.21 -9.65
CA GLU A 75 -13.54 0.00 -10.15
C GLU A 75 -12.65 0.76 -11.15
N THR A 76 -11.35 0.86 -10.91
CA THR A 76 -10.39 1.48 -11.84
C THR A 76 -10.28 0.68 -13.14
N ASP A 77 -10.15 -0.65 -13.04
CA ASP A 77 -10.15 -1.57 -14.19
C ASP A 77 -11.46 -1.46 -14.98
N ALA A 78 -12.59 -1.39 -14.28
CA ALA A 78 -13.92 -1.17 -14.86
C ALA A 78 -14.19 0.29 -15.30
N ARG A 79 -13.22 1.21 -15.12
CA ARG A 79 -13.34 2.66 -15.37
C ARG A 79 -14.55 3.33 -14.70
N ARG A 80 -14.94 2.86 -13.52
CA ARG A 80 -16.02 3.43 -12.71
C ARG A 80 -15.43 4.26 -11.56
N GLY A 81 -16.09 5.36 -11.23
CA GLY A 81 -15.72 6.19 -10.07
C GLY A 81 -14.39 6.96 -10.21
N LEU A 82 -13.88 7.10 -11.44
CA LEU A 82 -12.69 7.90 -11.71
C LEU A 82 -12.99 9.40 -11.51
N VAL A 83 -12.19 10.09 -10.71
CA VAL A 83 -12.20 11.54 -10.61
C VAL A 83 -11.17 12.14 -11.56
N SER A 84 -11.58 13.15 -12.32
CA SER A 84 -10.65 13.91 -13.16
C SER A 84 -9.65 14.64 -12.28
N VAL A 85 -8.36 14.39 -12.50
CA VAL A 85 -7.30 15.19 -11.89
C VAL A 85 -7.30 16.54 -12.63
N PRO A 86 -7.50 17.68 -11.95
CA PRO A 86 -7.40 18.97 -12.60
C PRO A 86 -5.99 19.11 -13.18
N ASN A 87 -5.93 19.42 -14.47
CA ASN A 87 -4.69 19.63 -15.20
C ASN A 87 -4.03 20.89 -14.64
N LEU A 88 -3.04 20.72 -13.76
CA LEU A 88 -2.31 21.82 -13.16
C LEU A 88 -1.29 22.36 -14.18
N VAL A 89 -1.80 23.02 -15.22
CA VAL A 89 -1.06 23.87 -16.15
C VAL A 89 -1.79 25.20 -16.26
N ASP A 90 -1.87 25.89 -15.12
CA ASP A 90 -1.92 27.35 -15.10
C ASP A 90 -0.44 27.76 -15.19
N GLY A 91 0.08 28.30 -16.29
CA GLY A 91 -0.26 29.61 -16.81
C GLY A 91 0.93 30.55 -16.53
N GLU A 92 2.05 30.35 -17.24
CA GLU A 92 3.16 31.30 -17.27
C GLU A 92 3.10 32.08 -18.59
N GLU A 93 2.58 33.31 -18.54
CA GLU A 93 2.91 34.39 -19.47
C GLU A 93 3.34 35.63 -18.68
#